data_AF-A0A6L6BX40-F1
#
_entry.id   AF-A0A6L6BX40-F1
#
_cell.length_a   1.000
_cell.length_b   1.000
_cell.length_c   1.000
_cell.angle_alpha   90.00
_cell.angle_beta   90.00
_cell.angle_gamma   90.00
#
_symmetry.space_group_name_H-M   'P 1'
#
loop_
_entity.id
_entity.type
_entity.pdbx_description
1 polymer ?
#
loop_
_entity_poly.entity_id
_entity_poly.type
_entity_poly.pdbx_seq_one_letter_code
_entity_poly.pdbx_strand_id
1 'polypeptide(L)'
;MAGDSLSPFSPAVRAWFESSFPEPTAAQAQAWGPISAGENTLLCAPTGSGKTLAAFLWAIDSLGARSVQDREQSGSASESGSASEPGSPSESGAGVRVLYISPMRALAVDVEKNLQSPLRGVALAAQRLGLEFVSPTVGVRTGDTTATERRALVRTPPDILITTPESLY
;
A
#
# COMPACT_ATOMS: atom_id res chain seq x y z
N MET A 1 20.18 1.58 -21.18
CA MET A 1 19.55 2.89 -20.90
C MET A 1 18.46 2.66 -19.89
N ALA A 2 18.50 3.36 -18.76
CA ALA A 2 17.57 3.22 -17.63
C ALA A 2 16.21 3.91 -17.90
N GLY A 3 15.59 3.61 -19.03
CA GLY A 3 14.21 4.02 -19.34
C GLY A 3 13.40 2.76 -19.61
N ASP A 4 12.27 2.48 -18.98
CA ASP A 4 11.38 3.27 -18.12
C ASP A 4 10.94 2.37 -16.97
N SER A 5 11.77 2.22 -15.92
CA SER A 5 11.43 1.34 -14.78
C SER A 5 10.22 1.82 -13.99
N LEU A 6 9.80 3.07 -14.23
CA LEU A 6 8.61 3.68 -13.68
C LEU A 6 7.35 3.46 -14.54
N SER A 7 7.49 2.91 -15.77
CA SER A 7 6.38 2.59 -16.68
C SER A 7 5.22 1.81 -16.06
N PRO A 8 5.42 0.79 -15.19
CA PRO A 8 4.29 0.03 -14.67
C PRO A 8 3.42 0.84 -13.70
N PHE A 9 3.93 1.94 -13.14
CA PHE A 9 3.23 2.71 -12.11
C PHE A 9 2.19 3.66 -12.68
N SER A 10 1.19 4.02 -11.88
CA SER A 10 0.24 5.09 -12.21
C SER A 10 0.93 6.45 -12.38
N PRO A 11 0.30 7.40 -13.11
CA PRO A 11 0.86 8.74 -13.27
C PRO A 11 1.10 9.48 -11.94
N ALA A 12 0.24 9.27 -10.93
CA ALA A 12 0.40 9.90 -9.62
C ALA A 12 1.66 9.42 -8.89
N VAL A 13 1.93 8.10 -8.93
CA VAL A 13 3.13 7.53 -8.32
C VAL A 13 4.39 7.97 -9.06
N ARG A 14 4.37 7.98 -10.40
CA ARG A 14 5.50 8.48 -11.20
C ARG A 14 5.82 9.94 -10.89
N ALA A 15 4.81 10.81 -10.94
CA ALA A 15 4.98 12.23 -10.66
C ALA A 15 5.50 12.49 -9.23
N TRP A 16 5.01 11.73 -8.24
CA TRP A 16 5.54 11.81 -6.88
C TRP A 16 7.01 11.39 -6.83
N PHE A 17 7.36 10.23 -7.42
CA PHE A 17 8.71 9.70 -7.40
C PHE A 17 9.71 10.65 -8.05
N GLU A 18 9.42 11.12 -9.27
CA GLU A 18 10.27 12.04 -10.04
C GLU A 18 10.45 13.40 -9.33
N SER A 19 9.46 13.85 -8.56
CA SER A 19 9.59 15.07 -7.75
C SER A 19 10.38 14.86 -6.45
N SER A 20 10.51 13.62 -5.98
CA SER A 20 11.10 13.29 -4.68
C SER A 20 12.54 12.75 -4.79
N PHE A 21 12.88 12.13 -5.91
CA PHE A 21 14.16 11.46 -6.12
C PHE A 21 14.73 11.78 -7.51
N PRO A 22 16.06 11.89 -7.66
CA PRO A 22 16.67 12.13 -8.96
C PRO A 22 16.43 11.00 -9.97
N GLU A 23 16.56 9.75 -9.52
CA GLU A 23 16.37 8.55 -10.33
C GLU A 23 16.15 7.30 -9.45
N PRO A 24 15.54 6.23 -9.99
CA PRO A 24 15.46 4.94 -9.31
C PRO A 24 16.83 4.32 -9.03
N THR A 25 17.01 3.73 -7.85
CA THR A 25 18.21 2.93 -7.58
C THR A 25 18.23 1.67 -8.45
N ALA A 26 19.41 1.08 -8.65
CA ALA A 26 19.53 -0.20 -9.37
C ALA A 26 18.66 -1.30 -8.75
N ALA A 27 18.57 -1.35 -7.41
CA ALA A 27 17.74 -2.33 -6.71
C ALA A 27 16.24 -2.09 -6.95
N GLN A 28 15.79 -0.83 -6.97
CA GLN A 28 14.40 -0.48 -7.28
C GLN A 28 14.05 -0.84 -8.73
N ALA A 29 14.87 -0.40 -9.69
CA ALA A 29 14.64 -0.64 -11.11
C ALA A 29 14.58 -2.13 -11.46
N GLN A 30 15.41 -2.96 -10.82
CA GLN A 30 15.39 -4.42 -11.02
C GLN A 30 14.22 -5.11 -10.32
N ALA A 31 13.71 -4.55 -9.22
CA ALA A 31 12.62 -5.14 -8.44
C ALA A 31 11.24 -4.91 -9.07
N TRP A 32 10.99 -3.73 -9.63
CA TRP A 32 9.63 -3.34 -10.02
C TRP A 32 9.07 -4.13 -11.20
N GLY A 33 9.90 -4.56 -12.15
CA GLY A 33 9.49 -5.44 -13.24
C GLY A 33 8.84 -6.74 -12.74
N PRO A 34 9.57 -7.63 -12.06
CA PRO A 34 9.03 -8.89 -11.57
C PRO A 34 7.93 -8.70 -10.52
N ILE A 35 8.04 -7.71 -9.62
CA ILE A 35 7.00 -7.42 -8.62
C ILE A 35 5.68 -7.02 -9.30
N SER A 36 5.73 -6.17 -10.32
CA SER A 36 4.52 -5.74 -11.04
C SER A 36 3.89 -6.86 -11.88
N ALA A 37 4.69 -7.82 -12.34
CA ALA A 37 4.23 -9.03 -12.99
C ALA A 37 3.63 -10.08 -12.03
N GLY A 38 3.68 -9.86 -10.72
CA GLY A 38 3.19 -10.79 -9.71
C GLY A 38 4.17 -11.92 -9.38
N GLU A 39 5.45 -11.78 -9.73
CA GLU A 39 6.49 -12.76 -9.45
C GLU A 39 7.03 -12.63 -8.03
N ASN A 40 7.33 -13.77 -7.40
CA ASN A 40 8.03 -13.81 -6.12
C ASN A 40 9.46 -13.27 -6.30
N THR A 41 9.77 -12.16 -5.62
CA THR A 41 11.02 -11.43 -5.82
C THR A 41 11.84 -11.39 -4.53
N LEU A 42 13.10 -11.87 -4.59
CA LEU A 42 14.08 -11.74 -3.52
C LEU A 42 15.06 -10.60 -3.85
N LEU A 43 15.06 -9.54 -3.04
CA LEU A 43 15.89 -8.36 -3.27
C LEU A 43 17.16 -8.35 -2.42
N CYS A 44 18.28 -8.75 -3.00
CA CYS A 44 19.60 -8.74 -2.37
C CYS A 44 20.37 -7.46 -2.69
N ALA A 45 20.34 -6.46 -1.80
CA ALA A 45 21.09 -5.22 -1.96
C ALA A 45 21.59 -4.66 -0.60
N PRO A 46 22.66 -3.84 -0.58
CA PRO A 46 23.13 -3.17 0.63
C PRO A 46 22.06 -2.31 1.33
N THR A 47 22.35 -1.90 2.56
CA THR A 47 21.58 -0.84 3.23
C THR A 47 21.68 0.46 2.41
N GLY A 48 20.65 1.31 2.50
CA GLY A 48 20.59 2.54 1.70
C GLY A 48 20.22 2.37 0.22
N SER A 49 20.12 1.15 -0.32
CA SER A 49 19.74 0.92 -1.72
C SER A 49 18.24 1.11 -2.05
N GLY A 50 17.43 1.64 -1.12
CA GLY A 50 16.01 1.91 -1.36
C GLY A 50 15.09 0.68 -1.39
N LYS A 51 15.51 -0.46 -0.81
CA LYS A 51 14.74 -1.74 -0.81
C LYS A 51 13.32 -1.62 -0.26
N THR A 52 13.12 -0.82 0.79
CA THR A 52 11.78 -0.62 1.38
C THR A 52 10.84 -0.02 0.35
N LEU A 53 11.25 1.07 -0.31
CA LEU A 53 10.44 1.68 -1.36
C LEU A 53 10.30 0.76 -2.58
N ALA A 54 11.32 -0.02 -2.91
CA ALA A 54 11.25 -1.02 -3.98
C ALA A 54 10.09 -2.01 -3.75
N ALA A 55 9.93 -2.51 -2.52
CA ALA A 55 8.87 -3.44 -2.17
C ALA A 55 7.49 -2.77 -2.06
N PHE A 56 7.42 -1.59 -1.42
CA PHE A 56 6.14 -0.97 -1.08
C PHE A 56 5.53 -0.10 -2.17
N LEU A 57 6.32 0.48 -3.07
CA LEU A 57 5.78 1.44 -4.03
C LEU A 57 4.73 0.82 -4.95
N TRP A 58 4.94 -0.42 -5.39
CA TRP A 58 3.97 -1.17 -6.19
C TRP A 58 2.69 -1.51 -5.41
N ALA A 59 2.85 -1.90 -4.15
CA ALA A 59 1.73 -2.15 -3.26
C ALA A 59 0.87 -0.89 -3.07
N ILE A 60 1.48 0.27 -2.86
CA ILE A 60 0.77 1.55 -2.72
C ILE A 60 0.00 1.88 -4.01
N ASP A 61 0.65 1.75 -5.16
CA ASP A 61 0.05 2.06 -6.46
C ASP A 61 -1.17 1.18 -6.76
N SER A 62 -0.98 -0.14 -6.64
CA SER A 62 -2.03 -1.13 -6.92
C SER A 62 -3.22 -1.01 -5.97
N LEU A 63 -3.00 -0.70 -4.68
CA LEU A 63 -4.08 -0.48 -3.72
C LEU A 63 -4.84 0.83 -3.98
N GLY A 64 -4.12 1.90 -4.35
CA GLY A 64 -4.74 3.17 -4.71
C GLY A 64 -5.64 3.04 -5.94
N ALA A 65 -5.16 2.37 -6.99
CA ALA A 65 -5.93 2.13 -8.21
C ALA A 65 -7.16 1.24 -7.99
N ARG A 66 -7.02 0.14 -7.24
CA ARG A 66 -8.14 -0.76 -6.91
C ARG A 66 -9.23 -0.07 -6.11
N SER A 67 -8.85 0.78 -5.14
CA SER A 67 -9.81 1.47 -4.28
C SER A 67 -10.67 2.50 -5.02
N VAL A 68 -10.18 3.06 -6.14
CA VAL A 68 -10.98 3.89 -7.05
C VAL A 68 -12.01 3.01 -7.79
N GLN A 69 -11.56 1.88 -8.35
CA GLN A 69 -12.44 0.94 -9.06
C GLN A 69 -13.55 0.37 -8.15
N ASP A 70 -13.22 0.00 -6.92
CA ASP A 70 -14.16 -0.51 -5.92
C ASP A 70 -15.29 0.51 -5.64
N ARG A 71 -14.97 1.81 -5.62
CA ARG A 71 -15.93 2.90 -5.41
C ARG A 71 -16.82 3.16 -6.62
N GLU A 72 -16.26 3.16 -7.82
CA GLU A 72 -17.01 3.34 -9.07
C GLU A 72 -18.04 2.20 -9.26
N GLN A 73 -17.63 0.96 -8.98
CA GLN A 73 -18.52 -0.21 -9.07
C GLN A 73 -19.63 -0.16 -8.01
N SER A 74 -19.29 0.20 -6.77
CA SER A 74 -20.28 0.34 -5.68
C SER A 74 -21.26 1.49 -5.90
N GLY A 75 -20.81 2.59 -6.52
CA GLY A 75 -21.66 3.73 -6.87
C GLY A 75 -22.67 3.44 -7.99
N SER A 76 -22.35 2.51 -8.90
CA SER A 76 -23.24 2.10 -10.01
C SER A 76 -24.37 1.13 -9.60
N ALA A 77 -24.23 0.44 -8.47
CA ALA A 77 -25.22 -0.54 -7.98
C ALA A 77 -26.44 0.09 -7.27
N SER A 78 -26.44 1.42 -7.06
CA SER A 78 -27.45 2.12 -6.26
C SER A 78 -28.67 2.64 -7.06
N GLU A 79 -28.84 2.25 -8.33
CA GLU A 79 -30.03 2.61 -9.13
C GLU A 79 -31.16 1.56 -9.11
N SER A 80 -30.94 0.40 -8.50
CA SER A 80 -32.00 -0.60 -8.30
C SER A 80 -32.30 -0.76 -6.82
N GLY A 81 -33.28 0.01 -6.34
CA GLY A 81 -33.73 0.00 -4.95
C GLY A 81 -34.16 -1.39 -4.47
N SER A 82 -33.38 -1.93 -3.55
CA SER A 82 -33.84 -2.91 -2.56
C SER A 82 -33.19 -2.55 -1.24
N ALA A 83 -34.00 -2.18 -0.25
CA ALA A 83 -33.57 -1.87 1.09
C ALA A 83 -33.02 -3.14 1.76
N SER A 84 -31.70 -3.28 1.78
CA SER A 84 -31.01 -4.30 2.58
C SER A 84 -30.81 -3.79 4.00
N GLU A 85 -31.06 -4.65 4.98
CA GLU A 85 -31.08 -4.37 6.42
C GLU A 85 -29.77 -3.78 6.96
N PRO A 86 -29.82 -2.86 7.95
CA PRO A 86 -28.63 -2.30 8.59
C PRO A 86 -28.05 -3.32 9.59
N GLY A 87 -27.20 -4.22 9.10
CA GLY A 87 -26.58 -5.23 9.98
C GLY A 87 -25.48 -6.11 9.37
N SER A 88 -25.37 -6.21 8.04
CA SER A 88 -24.25 -6.93 7.40
C SER A 88 -23.11 -5.97 7.05
N PRO A 89 -21.87 -6.19 7.51
CA PRO A 89 -20.73 -5.46 6.96
C PRO A 89 -20.73 -5.72 5.45
N SER A 90 -20.79 -4.66 4.65
CA SER A 90 -20.76 -4.77 3.20
C SER A 90 -19.54 -5.61 2.78
N GLU A 91 -19.77 -6.72 2.10
CA GLU A 91 -18.76 -7.66 1.59
C GLU A 91 -17.91 -7.08 0.42
N SER A 92 -17.84 -5.76 0.31
CA SER A 92 -17.15 -5.04 -0.76
C SER A 92 -15.94 -4.29 -0.19
N GLY A 93 -14.78 -4.96 -0.16
CA GLY A 93 -13.47 -4.31 -0.21
C GLY A 93 -12.68 -4.10 1.09
N ALA A 94 -13.21 -4.40 2.27
CA ALA A 94 -12.50 -4.15 3.54
C ALA A 94 -11.70 -5.37 4.02
N GLY A 95 -10.37 -5.31 3.92
CA GLY A 95 -9.48 -6.37 4.41
C GLY A 95 -8.00 -6.05 4.24
N VAL A 96 -7.15 -6.82 4.93
CA VAL A 96 -5.69 -6.74 4.74
C VAL A 96 -5.33 -7.27 3.36
N ARG A 97 -4.81 -6.39 2.49
CA ARG A 97 -4.41 -6.70 1.11
C ARG A 97 -2.91 -6.84 0.95
N VAL A 98 -2.14 -6.21 1.84
CA VAL A 98 -0.67 -6.29 1.90
C VAL A 98 -0.25 -6.62 3.33
N LEU A 99 0.54 -7.68 3.49
CA LEU A 99 1.11 -8.08 4.77
C LEU A 99 2.63 -7.90 4.74
N TYR A 100 3.14 -7.02 5.60
CA TYR A 100 4.58 -6.86 5.82
C TYR A 100 4.99 -7.53 7.13
N ILE A 101 5.92 -8.47 7.05
CA ILE A 101 6.44 -9.20 8.22
C ILE A 101 7.85 -8.70 8.52
N SER A 102 7.98 -8.00 9.64
CA SER A 102 9.25 -7.50 10.15
C SER A 102 9.91 -8.53 11.09
N PRO A 103 11.22 -8.78 10.99
CA PRO A 103 11.93 -9.62 11.96
C PRO A 103 11.98 -9.01 13.37
N MET A 104 11.72 -7.71 13.53
CA MET A 104 11.78 -7.02 14.83
C MET A 104 10.71 -5.92 14.96
N ARG A 105 10.26 -5.67 16.19
CA ARG A 105 9.24 -4.65 16.50
C ARG A 105 9.67 -3.23 16.12
N ALA A 106 10.90 -2.85 16.46
CA ALA A 106 11.43 -1.51 16.14
C ALA A 106 11.38 -1.24 14.63
N LEU A 107 11.81 -2.22 13.82
CA LEU A 107 11.75 -2.11 12.37
C LEU A 107 10.31 -2.04 11.84
N ALA A 108 9.35 -2.71 12.46
CA ALA A 108 7.93 -2.61 12.08
C ALA A 108 7.42 -1.16 12.24
N VAL A 109 7.71 -0.53 13.38
CA VAL A 109 7.35 0.86 13.66
C VAL A 109 8.07 1.83 12.73
N ASP A 110 9.34 1.57 12.42
CA ASP A 110 10.10 2.42 11.50
C ASP A 110 9.57 2.32 10.06
N VAL A 111 9.17 1.13 9.61
CA VAL A 111 8.55 0.96 8.29
C VAL A 111 7.23 1.71 8.22
N GLU A 112 6.37 1.62 9.23
CA GLU A 112 5.10 2.39 9.28
C GLU A 112 5.35 3.88 9.09
N LYS A 113 6.28 4.46 9.85
CA LYS A 113 6.65 5.88 9.73
C LYS A 113 7.17 6.21 8.33
N ASN A 114 8.02 5.36 7.78
CA ASN A 114 8.61 5.55 6.45
C ASN A 114 7.56 5.47 5.32
N LEU A 115 6.42 4.80 5.53
CA LEU A 115 5.32 4.76 4.57
C LEU A 115 4.47 6.03 4.56
N GLN A 116 4.53 6.87 5.61
CA GLN A 116 3.73 8.09 5.67
C GLN A 116 4.09 9.08 4.55
N SER A 117 5.39 9.20 4.24
CA SER A 117 5.88 10.10 3.19
C SER A 117 5.37 9.71 1.79
N PRO A 118 5.57 8.48 1.28
CA PRO A 118 5.04 8.08 -0.02
C PRO A 118 3.52 8.14 -0.08
N LEU A 119 2.80 7.71 0.95
CA LEU A 119 1.33 7.74 0.95
C LEU A 119 0.77 9.16 0.80
N ARG A 120 1.32 10.11 1.56
CA ARG A 120 0.93 11.52 1.47
C ARG A 120 1.38 12.14 0.15
N GLY A 121 2.61 11.85 -0.27
CA GLY A 121 3.20 12.43 -1.47
C GLY A 121 2.47 12.01 -2.75
N VAL A 122 2.12 10.73 -2.86
CA VAL A 122 1.34 10.21 -4.00
C VAL A 122 -0.07 10.81 -4.02
N ALA A 123 -0.73 10.95 -2.86
CA ALA A 123 -2.03 11.60 -2.78
C ALA A 123 -1.99 13.07 -3.25
N LEU A 124 -0.96 13.82 -2.84
CA LEU A 124 -0.76 15.20 -3.29
C LEU A 124 -0.43 15.28 -4.79
N ALA A 125 0.35 14.33 -5.32
CA ALA A 125 0.64 14.25 -6.74
C ALA A 125 -0.63 13.95 -7.56
N ALA A 126 -1.46 13.00 -7.11
CA ALA A 126 -2.76 12.71 -7.72
C ALA A 126 -3.65 13.95 -7.75
N GLN A 127 -3.77 14.66 -6.62
CA GLN A 127 -4.54 15.91 -6.54
C GLN A 127 -4.06 16.97 -7.54
N ARG A 128 -2.74 17.16 -7.68
CA ARG A 128 -2.16 18.12 -8.64
C ARG A 128 -2.44 17.75 -10.09
N LEU A 129 -2.52 16.45 -10.38
CA LEU A 129 -2.84 15.92 -11.71
C LEU A 129 -4.34 15.83 -11.98
N GLY A 130 -5.20 16.16 -11.00
CA GLY A 130 -6.65 16.00 -11.13
C GLY A 130 -7.08 14.53 -11.19
N LEU A 131 -6.28 13.62 -10.65
CA LEU A 131 -6.56 12.19 -10.59
C LEU A 131 -7.15 11.81 -9.23
N GLU A 132 -8.08 10.88 -9.22
CA GLU A 132 -8.53 10.26 -7.98
C GLU A 132 -7.46 9.28 -7.45
N PHE A 133 -7.18 9.37 -6.16
CA PHE A 133 -6.32 8.43 -5.46
C PHE A 133 -6.83 8.24 -4.04
N VAL A 134 -7.10 6.99 -3.67
CA VAL A 134 -7.47 6.65 -2.30
C VAL A 134 -6.23 6.14 -1.59
N SER A 135 -5.70 6.91 -0.65
CA SER A 135 -4.53 6.51 0.14
C SER A 135 -4.81 5.22 0.91
N PRO A 136 -3.99 4.17 0.74
CA PRO A 136 -4.08 2.96 1.54
C PRO A 136 -3.93 3.23 3.04
N THR A 137 -4.75 2.57 3.83
CA THR A 137 -4.65 2.57 5.30
C THR A 137 -3.54 1.63 5.76
N VAL A 138 -2.81 2.03 6.80
CA VAL A 138 -1.71 1.26 7.38
C VAL A 138 -2.02 0.99 8.85
N GLY A 139 -1.80 -0.24 9.29
CA GLY A 139 -1.87 -0.60 10.70
C GLY A 139 -0.70 -1.48 11.12
N VAL A 140 -0.35 -1.40 12.40
CA VAL A 140 0.74 -2.17 13.00
C VAL A 140 0.20 -3.11 14.07
N ARG A 141 0.51 -4.41 13.95
CA ARG A 141 0.22 -5.44 14.94
C ARG A 141 1.52 -6.11 15.39
N THR A 142 2.01 -5.76 16.56
CA THR A 142 3.17 -6.39 17.19
C THR A 142 2.82 -6.86 18.61
N GLY A 143 3.79 -7.42 19.32
CA GLY A 143 3.63 -7.75 20.74
C GLY A 143 3.40 -6.55 21.66
N ASP A 144 3.63 -5.31 21.19
CA ASP A 144 3.33 -4.09 21.94
C ASP A 144 1.89 -3.58 21.69
N THR A 145 1.19 -4.12 20.69
CA THR A 145 -0.18 -3.71 20.37
C THR A 145 -1.15 -4.14 21.47
N THR A 146 -1.83 -3.16 22.06
CA THR A 146 -2.79 -3.37 23.14
C THR A 146 -3.99 -4.22 22.70
N ALA A 147 -4.71 -4.79 23.67
CA ALA A 147 -5.93 -5.56 23.35
C ALA A 147 -7.00 -4.70 22.65
N THR A 148 -7.08 -3.42 22.99
CA THR A 148 -8.02 -2.47 22.37
C THR A 148 -7.65 -2.19 20.91
N GLU A 149 -6.38 -1.91 20.63
CA GLU A 149 -5.89 -1.71 19.26
C GLU A 149 -6.05 -2.98 18.41
N ARG A 150 -5.74 -4.16 18.99
CA ARG A 150 -5.97 -5.45 18.30
C ARG A 150 -7.43 -5.64 17.90
N ARG A 151 -8.38 -5.35 18.79
CA ARG A 151 -9.82 -5.42 18.47
C ARG A 151 -10.20 -4.40 17.38
N ALA A 152 -9.63 -3.20 17.42
CA ALA A 152 -9.85 -2.19 16.39
C ALA A 152 -9.37 -2.66 15.00
N LEU A 153 -8.18 -3.27 14.92
CA LEU A 153 -7.64 -3.84 13.69
C LEU A 153 -8.49 -4.99 13.14
N VAL A 154 -9.12 -5.80 14.00
CA VAL A 154 -10.04 -6.85 13.54
C VAL A 154 -11.34 -6.26 13.03
N ARG A 155 -11.89 -5.26 13.73
CA ARG A 155 -13.16 -4.61 13.35
C ARG A 155 -13.02 -3.77 12.09
N THR A 156 -11.87 -3.13 11.90
CA THR A 156 -11.59 -2.22 10.78
C THR A 156 -10.17 -2.54 10.27
N PRO A 157 -10.02 -3.61 9.47
CA PRO A 157 -8.72 -4.04 8.99
C PRO A 157 -8.08 -3.00 8.07
N PRO A 158 -6.77 -2.72 8.22
CA PRO A 158 -6.06 -1.82 7.31
C PRO A 158 -5.77 -2.50 5.98
N ASP A 159 -5.51 -1.72 4.94
CA ASP A 159 -5.06 -2.23 3.64
C ASP A 159 -3.67 -2.87 3.72
N ILE A 160 -2.77 -2.22 4.47
CA ILE A 160 -1.41 -2.66 4.73
C ILE A 160 -1.28 -2.99 6.23
N LEU A 161 -1.07 -4.27 6.55
CA LEU A 161 -0.77 -4.71 7.90
C LEU A 161 0.74 -4.97 8.05
N ILE A 162 1.37 -4.27 8.97
CA ILE A 162 2.76 -4.48 9.37
C ILE A 162 2.77 -5.29 10.67
N THR A 163 3.49 -6.41 10.70
CA THR A 163 3.50 -7.31 11.86
C THR A 163 4.86 -7.97 12.09
N THR A 164 4.98 -8.81 13.12
CA THR A 164 6.13 -9.70 13.35
C THR A 164 5.69 -11.15 13.21
N PRO A 165 6.60 -12.11 12.95
CA PRO A 165 6.24 -13.53 12.89
C PRO A 165 5.43 -13.99 14.10
N GLU A 166 5.86 -13.66 15.31
CA GLU A 166 5.22 -14.08 16.57
C GLU A 166 3.84 -13.45 16.76
N SER A 167 3.58 -12.30 16.14
CA SER A 167 2.28 -11.62 16.25
C SER A 167 1.29 -12.08 15.18
N LEU A 168 1.79 -12.75 14.13
CA LEU A 168 1.03 -13.33 13.03
C LEU A 168 0.48 -14.72 13.38
N TYR A 169 1.29 -15.55 14.03
CA TYR A 169 0.87 -16.84 14.62
C TYR A 169 -0.06 -16.63 15.83
#